data_AF-A0A2E8XUF6-F1
#
_entry.id   AF-A0A2E8XUF6-F1
#
_cell.length_a   1.000
_cell.length_b   1.000
_cell.length_c   1.000
_cell.angle_alpha   90.00
_cell.angle_beta   90.00
_cell.angle_gamma   90.00
#
_symmetry.space_group_name_H-M   'P 1'
#
loop_
_entity.id
_entity.type
_entity.pdbx_description
1 polymer ?
#
loop_
_entity_poly.entity_id
_entity_poly.type
_entity_poly.pdbx_seq_one_letter_code
_entity_poly.pdbx_strand_id
1 'polypeptide(L)'
;IFNSDLTLKNTNISGNYGGAISSFSSNLNFTNTVIARNTGNLFNAAGIQMNESYSNFSNLTITDNYGGWGPVSINLDELSSLNMTNSIAWNSLIEVNQHIGSSSGYNYNYDNINILYSNIEGGWIGEGNISQDPLFVNPSLGMDNQTYPSFMPAFGDYNLQISSPCIDAGTAFFELDSEILVDIDESEYSGEAPDMGALEYHEWNIGDINIDGVVNVLDIVQLVNLILSNEYQENCDLNEDEIVNVLDIVQLVNIILNSSNQLSDECYIIPEVGPCFGICPTYYYNQSSDQCEEFITGCCGIEAFNTFQECQNTCE
;
A
#
# COMPACT_ATOMS: atom_id res chain seq x y z
N ILE A 1 17.00 -10.80 -23.39
CA ILE A 1 18.13 -9.84 -23.35
C ILE A 1 19.40 -10.67 -23.41
N PHE A 2 20.37 -10.29 -24.24
CA PHE A 2 21.57 -11.10 -24.48
C PHE A 2 22.77 -10.18 -24.63
N ASN A 3 23.81 -10.33 -23.80
CA ASN A 3 25.03 -9.51 -23.84
C ASN A 3 24.73 -8.00 -23.84
N SER A 4 23.81 -7.57 -22.98
CA SER A 4 23.33 -6.20 -22.89
C SER A 4 22.79 -5.87 -21.51
N ASP A 5 22.72 -4.58 -21.20
CA ASP A 5 22.11 -4.09 -19.98
C ASP A 5 20.64 -3.72 -20.21
N LEU A 6 19.79 -3.97 -19.22
CA LEU A 6 18.41 -3.48 -19.18
C LEU A 6 18.20 -2.71 -17.88
N THR A 7 17.73 -1.48 -18.00
CA THR A 7 17.30 -0.65 -16.87
C THR A 7 15.82 -0.34 -17.00
N LEU A 8 15.05 -0.61 -15.95
CA LEU A 8 13.63 -0.28 -15.86
C LEU A 8 13.37 0.57 -14.62
N LYS A 9 12.56 1.60 -14.79
CA LYS A 9 12.14 2.51 -13.71
C LYS A 9 10.66 2.81 -13.88
N ASN A 10 9.88 2.75 -12.81
CA ASN A 10 8.44 3.09 -12.83
C ASN A 10 7.70 2.34 -13.94
N THR A 11 7.92 1.03 -14.04
CA THR A 11 7.49 0.21 -15.19
C THR A 11 6.60 -0.94 -14.75
N ASN A 12 5.51 -1.17 -15.48
CA ASN A 12 4.65 -2.34 -15.31
C ASN A 12 4.87 -3.32 -16.47
N ILE A 13 5.16 -4.59 -16.15
CA ILE A 13 5.39 -5.66 -17.11
C ILE A 13 4.36 -6.77 -16.87
N SER A 14 3.55 -7.04 -17.89
CA SER A 14 2.57 -8.13 -17.87
C SER A 14 2.43 -8.77 -19.24
N GLY A 15 2.07 -10.07 -19.26
CA GLY A 15 2.05 -10.85 -20.48
C GLY A 15 1.21 -12.10 -20.36
N ASN A 16 0.02 -12.10 -20.97
CA ASN A 16 -0.93 -13.22 -20.94
C ASN A 16 -0.33 -14.61 -21.29
N TYR A 17 0.71 -14.69 -22.14
CA TYR A 17 1.27 -15.97 -22.63
C TYR A 17 2.81 -15.95 -22.84
N GLY A 18 3.57 -15.20 -22.05
CA GLY A 18 5.04 -15.18 -22.16
C GLY A 18 5.72 -14.90 -20.83
N GLY A 19 6.93 -15.44 -20.66
CA GLY A 19 7.78 -15.05 -19.53
C GLY A 19 8.15 -13.58 -19.65
N ALA A 20 8.18 -12.86 -18.53
CA ALA A 20 8.33 -11.41 -18.53
C ALA A 20 9.71 -11.00 -19.05
N ILE A 21 10.76 -11.53 -18.41
CA ILE A 21 12.15 -11.18 -18.72
C ILE A 21 12.98 -12.45 -18.76
N SER A 22 13.76 -12.61 -19.83
CA SER A 22 14.84 -13.60 -19.89
C SER A 22 16.13 -12.90 -20.25
N SER A 23 17.18 -13.15 -19.49
CA SER A 23 18.49 -12.55 -19.66
C SER A 23 19.58 -13.62 -19.83
N PHE A 24 20.62 -13.25 -20.58
CA PHE A 24 21.80 -14.09 -20.80
C PHE A 24 23.03 -13.19 -20.89
N SER A 25 24.00 -13.38 -19.99
CA SER A 25 25.23 -12.56 -19.93
C SER A 25 24.92 -11.06 -19.89
N SER A 26 24.01 -10.67 -19.00
CA SER A 26 23.37 -9.34 -19.00
C SER A 26 23.30 -8.73 -17.61
N ASN A 27 23.28 -7.39 -17.51
CA ASN A 27 22.99 -6.69 -16.27
C ASN A 27 21.55 -6.18 -16.26
N LEU A 28 20.82 -6.41 -15.17
CA LEU A 28 19.43 -5.98 -14.97
C LEU A 28 19.35 -5.01 -13.79
N ASN A 29 18.87 -3.79 -14.01
CA ASN A 29 18.71 -2.78 -12.95
C ASN A 29 17.27 -2.29 -12.92
N PHE A 30 16.48 -2.73 -11.94
CA PHE A 30 15.06 -2.37 -11.84
C PHE A 30 14.79 -1.56 -10.58
N THR A 31 14.02 -0.48 -10.74
CA THR A 31 13.52 0.35 -9.65
C THR A 31 12.03 0.57 -9.85
N ASN A 32 11.22 0.51 -8.79
CA ASN A 32 9.79 0.81 -8.82
C ASN A 32 9.08 0.09 -9.98
N THR A 33 9.28 -1.22 -10.07
CA THR A 33 8.83 -2.01 -11.22
C THR A 33 7.86 -3.09 -10.75
N VAL A 34 6.70 -3.18 -11.40
CA VAL A 34 5.75 -4.29 -11.17
C VAL A 34 5.89 -5.30 -12.29
N ILE A 35 6.19 -6.55 -11.94
CA ILE A 35 6.19 -7.69 -12.86
C ILE A 35 5.09 -8.63 -12.44
N ALA A 36 3.98 -8.61 -13.17
CA ALA A 36 2.85 -9.43 -12.81
C ALA A 36 2.11 -10.03 -14.00
N ARG A 37 1.44 -11.16 -13.76
CA ARG A 37 0.61 -11.82 -14.78
C ARG A 37 1.37 -12.25 -16.02
N ASN A 38 2.59 -12.70 -15.83
CA ASN A 38 3.37 -13.33 -16.88
C ASN A 38 3.24 -14.85 -16.78
N THR A 39 3.34 -15.53 -17.91
CA THR A 39 3.20 -16.99 -17.97
C THR A 39 4.50 -17.63 -18.47
N GLY A 40 5.18 -18.35 -17.60
CA GLY A 40 6.37 -19.13 -17.89
C GLY A 40 6.05 -20.50 -18.47
N ASN A 41 7.03 -21.09 -19.13
CA ASN A 41 6.98 -22.48 -19.57
C ASN A 41 7.40 -23.43 -18.44
N LEU A 42 7.33 -24.74 -18.67
CA LEU A 42 7.53 -25.78 -17.67
C LEU A 42 8.80 -25.68 -16.79
N PHE A 43 9.87 -25.07 -17.30
CA PHE A 43 11.20 -25.03 -16.65
C PHE A 43 11.77 -23.61 -16.47
N ASN A 44 11.04 -22.58 -16.91
CA ASN A 44 11.52 -21.20 -16.87
C ASN A 44 10.68 -20.39 -15.91
N ALA A 45 11.30 -19.42 -15.25
CA ALA A 45 10.54 -18.43 -14.48
C ALA A 45 9.57 -17.67 -15.38
N ALA A 46 8.40 -17.43 -14.83
CA ALA A 46 7.37 -16.61 -15.45
C ALA A 46 7.70 -15.13 -15.33
N GLY A 47 8.29 -14.72 -14.21
CA GLY A 47 8.80 -13.39 -13.99
C GLY A 47 10.14 -13.16 -14.68
N ILE A 48 11.25 -13.48 -13.99
CA ILE A 48 12.61 -13.19 -14.44
C ILE A 48 13.44 -14.47 -14.52
N GLN A 49 13.91 -14.82 -15.72
CA GLN A 49 14.91 -15.85 -15.95
C GLN A 49 16.28 -15.22 -16.17
N MET A 50 17.29 -15.68 -15.42
CA MET A 50 18.67 -15.22 -15.50
C MET A 50 19.60 -16.39 -15.84
N ASN A 51 20.54 -16.13 -16.76
CA ASN A 51 21.62 -17.03 -17.10
C ASN A 51 22.91 -16.22 -17.25
N GLU A 52 23.95 -16.53 -16.48
CA GLU A 52 25.20 -15.78 -16.47
C GLU A 52 24.98 -14.25 -16.29
N SER A 53 23.94 -13.83 -15.56
CA SER A 53 23.48 -12.44 -15.48
C SER A 53 23.59 -11.87 -14.07
N TYR A 54 23.74 -10.55 -13.97
CA TYR A 54 23.77 -9.82 -12.69
C TYR A 54 22.52 -8.97 -12.56
N SER A 55 21.96 -8.88 -11.35
CA SER A 55 20.78 -8.05 -11.11
C SER A 55 20.87 -7.23 -9.84
N ASN A 56 20.40 -5.99 -9.93
CA ASN A 56 20.17 -5.07 -8.81
C ASN A 56 18.72 -4.57 -8.89
N PHE A 57 17.89 -5.05 -7.99
CA PHE A 57 16.48 -4.72 -7.90
C PHE A 57 16.21 -3.95 -6.62
N SER A 58 15.52 -2.82 -6.77
CA SER A 58 15.05 -1.96 -5.68
C SER A 58 13.56 -1.76 -5.92
N ASN A 59 12.72 -1.87 -4.89
CA ASN A 59 11.30 -1.57 -5.02
C ASN A 59 10.66 -2.36 -6.19
N LEU A 60 10.88 -3.68 -6.23
CA LEU A 60 10.29 -4.58 -7.21
C LEU A 60 9.06 -5.26 -6.61
N THR A 61 7.91 -5.20 -7.28
CA THR A 61 6.76 -6.05 -6.96
C THR A 61 6.65 -7.13 -8.03
N ILE A 62 6.94 -8.38 -7.68
CA ILE A 62 6.82 -9.53 -8.57
C ILE A 62 5.74 -10.48 -8.05
N THR A 63 4.58 -10.45 -8.68
CA THR A 63 3.38 -11.12 -8.16
C THR A 63 2.48 -11.67 -9.25
N ASP A 64 1.57 -12.59 -8.91
CA ASP A 64 0.60 -13.16 -9.85
C ASP A 64 1.25 -13.67 -11.16
N ASN A 65 2.48 -14.18 -11.11
CA ASN A 65 3.13 -14.81 -12.26
C ASN A 65 2.91 -16.33 -12.19
N TYR A 66 2.82 -17.01 -13.33
CA TYR A 66 2.42 -18.41 -13.42
C TYR A 66 3.42 -19.22 -14.24
N GLY A 67 3.97 -20.31 -13.70
CA GLY A 67 5.00 -21.11 -14.38
C GLY A 67 4.68 -22.60 -14.47
N GLY A 68 5.70 -23.42 -14.77
CA GLY A 68 5.71 -24.86 -14.43
C GLY A 68 6.67 -25.15 -13.28
N TRP A 69 7.16 -26.38 -13.14
CA TRP A 69 7.72 -26.98 -11.91
C TRP A 69 8.94 -26.29 -11.23
N GLY A 70 9.40 -25.12 -11.70
CA GLY A 70 10.49 -24.34 -11.13
C GLY A 70 10.05 -23.03 -10.45
N PRO A 71 11.01 -22.22 -9.98
CA PRO A 71 10.73 -20.91 -9.38
C PRO A 71 9.98 -20.00 -10.36
N VAL A 72 8.91 -19.39 -9.88
CA VAL A 72 7.97 -18.69 -10.76
C VAL A 72 8.30 -17.20 -10.88
N SER A 73 8.74 -16.56 -9.78
CA SER A 73 9.08 -15.15 -9.77
C SER A 73 10.46 -14.91 -10.36
N ILE A 74 11.52 -15.49 -9.77
CA ILE A 74 12.90 -15.30 -10.23
C ILE A 74 13.64 -16.65 -10.26
N ASN A 75 14.19 -17.01 -11.42
CA ASN A 75 15.05 -18.18 -11.57
C ASN A 75 16.42 -17.77 -12.12
N LEU A 76 17.48 -18.25 -11.50
CA LEU A 76 18.86 -17.90 -11.84
C LEU A 76 19.77 -19.12 -11.94
N ASP A 77 20.75 -19.14 -12.83
CA ASP A 77 21.77 -20.19 -12.85
C ASP A 77 22.90 -19.92 -11.84
N GLU A 78 23.83 -20.87 -11.72
CA GLU A 78 24.94 -20.82 -10.75
C GLU A 78 25.95 -19.69 -11.04
N LEU A 79 25.90 -19.10 -12.23
CA LEU A 79 26.79 -18.03 -12.68
C LEU A 79 26.13 -16.65 -12.58
N SER A 80 24.87 -16.59 -12.14
CA SER A 80 24.11 -15.37 -11.97
C SER A 80 24.17 -14.85 -10.53
N SER A 81 23.89 -13.56 -10.36
CA SER A 81 23.73 -12.92 -9.04
C SER A 81 22.46 -12.10 -8.93
N LEU A 82 21.90 -12.05 -7.72
CA LEU A 82 20.69 -11.30 -7.39
C LEU A 82 20.90 -10.45 -6.14
N ASN A 83 20.88 -9.14 -6.32
CA ASN A 83 20.70 -8.18 -5.24
C ASN A 83 19.26 -7.64 -5.31
N MET A 84 18.49 -7.79 -4.24
CA MET A 84 17.11 -7.34 -4.18
C MET A 84 16.81 -6.68 -2.83
N THR A 85 16.32 -5.45 -2.86
CA THR A 85 15.98 -4.66 -1.66
C THR A 85 14.61 -4.02 -1.78
N ASN A 86 13.94 -3.75 -0.64
CA ASN A 86 12.63 -3.10 -0.57
C ASN A 86 11.60 -3.73 -1.51
N SER A 87 11.60 -5.05 -1.70
CA SER A 87 10.84 -5.70 -2.77
C SER A 87 9.80 -6.69 -2.25
N ILE A 88 8.76 -6.93 -3.03
CA ILE A 88 7.74 -7.96 -2.77
C ILE A 88 7.84 -9.06 -3.82
N ALA A 89 7.98 -10.31 -3.38
CA ALA A 89 7.76 -11.50 -4.22
C ALA A 89 6.65 -12.36 -3.60
N TRP A 90 5.47 -12.34 -4.24
CA TRP A 90 4.24 -12.90 -3.66
C TRP A 90 3.36 -13.57 -4.72
N ASN A 91 2.46 -14.46 -4.32
CA ASN A 91 1.38 -15.08 -5.09
C ASN A 91 1.73 -15.52 -6.53
N SER A 92 2.97 -15.97 -6.75
CA SER A 92 3.43 -16.47 -8.06
C SER A 92 3.31 -17.99 -8.05
N LEU A 93 2.15 -18.50 -8.45
CA LEU A 93 1.64 -19.85 -8.18
C LEU A 93 2.49 -21.02 -8.72
N ILE A 94 2.82 -22.01 -7.84
CA ILE A 94 2.97 -23.47 -8.09
C ILE A 94 3.08 -24.29 -6.77
N GLU A 95 2.84 -25.61 -6.86
CA GLU A 95 2.89 -26.66 -5.80
C GLU A 95 4.15 -26.71 -4.92
N VAL A 96 5.20 -25.94 -5.23
CA VAL A 96 6.41 -25.80 -4.42
C VAL A 96 6.61 -24.32 -4.11
N ASN A 97 6.54 -23.96 -2.82
CA ASN A 97 6.69 -22.61 -2.25
C ASN A 97 8.08 -21.99 -2.52
N GLN A 98 8.47 -21.83 -3.78
CA GLN A 98 9.76 -21.26 -4.18
C GLN A 98 9.54 -20.14 -5.18
N HIS A 99 9.44 -18.90 -4.68
CA HIS A 99 9.35 -17.71 -5.52
C HIS A 99 10.69 -17.40 -6.19
N ILE A 100 11.79 -17.76 -5.53
CA ILE A 100 13.16 -17.51 -5.98
C ILE A 100 13.94 -18.83 -5.91
N GLY A 101 14.67 -19.18 -6.98
CA GLY A 101 15.50 -20.39 -6.97
C GLY A 101 16.43 -20.52 -8.17
N SER A 102 17.02 -21.71 -8.34
CA SER A 102 18.02 -21.98 -9.37
C SER A 102 17.74 -23.22 -10.22
N SER A 103 18.17 -23.18 -11.48
CA SER A 103 17.96 -24.22 -12.49
C SER A 103 18.69 -25.55 -12.22
N SER A 104 19.66 -25.60 -11.29
CA SER A 104 20.50 -26.78 -11.06
C SER A 104 20.02 -27.75 -9.96
N GLY A 105 18.94 -27.44 -9.25
CA GLY A 105 18.29 -28.38 -8.32
C GLY A 105 19.00 -28.57 -6.97
N TYR A 106 18.25 -28.33 -5.89
CA TYR A 106 18.42 -28.72 -4.47
C TYR A 106 19.75 -28.44 -3.74
N ASN A 107 20.85 -28.06 -4.40
CA ASN A 107 22.09 -27.62 -3.75
C ASN A 107 22.26 -26.12 -3.94
N TYR A 108 21.65 -25.37 -3.04
CA TYR A 108 21.72 -23.92 -3.03
C TYR A 108 23.16 -23.47 -2.73
N ASN A 109 23.75 -22.74 -3.67
CA ASN A 109 24.78 -21.79 -3.29
C ASN A 109 24.13 -20.41 -3.19
N TYR A 110 23.86 -19.97 -1.96
CA TYR A 110 23.24 -18.68 -1.68
C TYR A 110 24.24 -17.51 -1.76
N ASP A 111 25.53 -17.78 -1.97
CA ASP A 111 26.59 -16.76 -1.90
C ASP A 111 26.39 -15.59 -2.88
N ASN A 112 25.62 -15.79 -3.95
CA ASN A 112 25.36 -14.78 -4.98
C ASN A 112 23.95 -14.15 -4.89
N ILE A 113 23.18 -14.45 -3.84
CA ILE A 113 21.82 -13.94 -3.66
C ILE A 113 21.74 -13.12 -2.36
N ASN A 114 21.63 -11.82 -2.49
CA ASN A 114 21.44 -10.87 -1.39
C ASN A 114 20.02 -10.31 -1.48
N ILE A 115 19.14 -10.75 -0.57
CA ILE A 115 17.77 -10.22 -0.46
C ILE A 115 17.59 -9.67 0.93
N LEU A 116 17.26 -8.38 1.02
CA LEU A 116 17.18 -7.64 2.26
C LEU A 116 15.95 -6.72 2.24
N TYR A 117 15.40 -6.43 3.42
CA TYR A 117 14.24 -5.54 3.58
C TYR A 117 13.12 -5.84 2.57
N SER A 118 12.84 -7.13 2.33
CA SER A 118 11.91 -7.59 1.30
C SER A 118 10.89 -8.56 1.87
N ASN A 119 9.69 -8.55 1.30
CA ASN A 119 8.60 -9.45 1.66
C ASN A 119 8.53 -10.61 0.67
N ILE A 120 8.92 -11.80 1.11
CA ILE A 120 9.01 -13.00 0.27
C ILE A 120 8.04 -14.06 0.80
N GLU A 121 7.09 -14.47 -0.01
CA GLU A 121 6.18 -15.57 0.35
C GLU A 121 6.97 -16.86 0.64
N GLY A 122 6.66 -17.50 1.76
CA GLY A 122 7.41 -18.66 2.24
C GLY A 122 8.71 -18.33 2.98
N GLY A 123 9.10 -17.06 3.03
CA GLY A 123 10.27 -16.56 3.76
C GLY A 123 11.57 -16.61 2.99
N TRP A 124 12.46 -15.66 3.31
CA TRP A 124 13.84 -15.62 2.86
C TRP A 124 14.76 -15.15 3.98
N ILE A 125 15.91 -15.80 4.14
CA ILE A 125 16.89 -15.42 5.17
C ILE A 125 17.61 -14.15 4.72
N GLY A 126 17.50 -13.07 5.49
CA GLY A 126 18.18 -11.80 5.26
C GLY A 126 17.73 -10.74 6.26
N GLU A 127 18.51 -9.67 6.42
CA GLU A 127 18.16 -8.55 7.28
C GLU A 127 16.89 -7.85 6.78
N GLY A 128 15.99 -7.48 7.69
CA GLY A 128 14.75 -6.77 7.35
C GLY A 128 13.70 -7.56 6.59
N ASN A 129 13.99 -8.80 6.16
CA ASN A 129 13.02 -9.58 5.38
C ASN A 129 11.82 -10.03 6.23
N ILE A 130 10.66 -10.03 5.61
CA ILE A 130 9.41 -10.53 6.17
C ILE A 130 8.76 -11.57 5.23
N SER A 131 7.75 -12.26 5.73
CA SER A 131 6.92 -13.20 4.96
C SER A 131 5.49 -13.13 5.49
N GLN A 132 4.80 -12.06 5.14
CA GLN A 132 3.43 -11.79 5.53
C GLN A 132 2.62 -11.34 4.32
N ASP A 133 1.32 -11.59 4.31
CA ASP A 133 0.47 -11.16 3.19
C ASP A 133 0.64 -9.65 2.94
N PRO A 134 1.07 -9.20 1.74
CA PRO A 134 1.22 -7.80 1.40
C PRO A 134 -0.08 -7.01 1.45
N LEU A 135 -1.24 -7.68 1.51
CA LEU A 135 -2.56 -7.03 1.51
C LEU A 135 -2.71 -6.06 0.34
N PHE A 136 -2.52 -6.53 -0.89
CA PHE A 136 -2.80 -5.74 -2.09
C PHE A 136 -4.30 -5.37 -2.16
N VAL A 137 -4.64 -4.17 -2.64
CA VAL A 137 -6.02 -3.65 -2.71
C VAL A 137 -6.93 -4.56 -3.53
N ASN A 138 -6.53 -4.84 -4.77
CA ASN A 138 -7.28 -5.71 -5.67
C ASN A 138 -6.33 -6.37 -6.67
N PRO A 139 -5.50 -7.33 -6.20
CA PRO A 139 -4.60 -8.05 -7.10
C PRO A 139 -5.43 -8.74 -8.17
N SER A 140 -4.79 -9.25 -9.22
CA SER A 140 -5.51 -9.75 -10.42
C SER A 140 -6.34 -11.02 -10.15
N LEU A 141 -6.47 -11.42 -8.88
CA LEU A 141 -6.97 -12.69 -8.36
C LEU A 141 -6.34 -13.83 -9.15
N GLY A 142 -5.23 -14.32 -8.60
CA GLY A 142 -4.49 -15.48 -9.08
C GLY A 142 -5.36 -16.51 -9.80
N MET A 143 -4.90 -17.10 -10.92
CA MET A 143 -5.54 -18.30 -11.48
C MET A 143 -5.74 -19.30 -10.34
N ASP A 144 -7.00 -19.49 -9.90
CA ASP A 144 -7.30 -20.61 -9.03
C ASP A 144 -6.90 -21.90 -9.75
N ASN A 145 -6.49 -22.88 -8.95
CA ASN A 145 -5.73 -24.04 -9.40
C ASN A 145 -6.52 -25.02 -10.30
N GLN A 146 -7.55 -24.58 -11.06
CA GLN A 146 -8.34 -25.45 -11.90
C GLN A 146 -9.21 -24.84 -13.00
N THR A 147 -9.25 -23.52 -13.21
CA THR A 147 -10.07 -22.98 -14.30
C THR A 147 -9.36 -21.86 -15.04
N TYR A 148 -8.91 -22.11 -16.28
CA TYR A 148 -8.55 -21.03 -17.21
C TYR A 148 -9.80 -20.16 -17.41
N PRO A 149 -9.86 -18.93 -16.86
CA PRO A 149 -11.00 -18.08 -17.10
C PRO A 149 -10.99 -17.73 -18.59
N SER A 150 -12.13 -17.88 -19.26
CA SER A 150 -12.31 -17.41 -20.64
C SER A 150 -12.20 -15.88 -20.77
N PHE A 151 -12.10 -15.18 -19.63
CA PHE A 151 -11.78 -13.77 -19.48
C PHE A 151 -10.69 -13.61 -18.41
N MET A 152 -9.48 -13.29 -18.86
CA MET A 152 -8.42 -12.83 -17.96
C MET A 152 -8.88 -11.49 -17.33
N PRO A 153 -8.85 -11.30 -16.00
CA PRO A 153 -9.16 -10.00 -15.37
C PRO A 153 -8.19 -8.91 -15.85
N ALA A 154 -8.44 -7.63 -15.52
CA ALA A 154 -7.52 -6.52 -15.83
C ALA A 154 -6.19 -6.66 -15.06
N PHE A 155 -5.18 -5.84 -15.39
CA PHE A 155 -3.98 -5.72 -14.53
C PHE A 155 -4.45 -5.38 -13.10
N GLY A 156 -4.01 -6.15 -12.11
CA GLY A 156 -4.43 -5.99 -10.72
C GLY A 156 -3.95 -4.67 -10.14
N ASP A 157 -4.70 -4.19 -9.15
CA ASP A 157 -4.28 -3.11 -8.28
C ASP A 157 -3.37 -3.68 -7.18
N TYR A 158 -2.08 -3.39 -7.32
CA TYR A 158 -1.04 -3.81 -6.40
C TYR A 158 -0.63 -2.72 -5.41
N ASN A 159 -1.44 -1.66 -5.25
CA ASN A 159 -1.29 -0.76 -4.11
C ASN A 159 -1.51 -1.55 -2.81
N LEU A 160 -0.84 -1.10 -1.75
CA LEU A 160 -0.96 -1.70 -0.42
C LEU A 160 -2.24 -1.19 0.28
N GLN A 161 -2.90 -2.07 1.03
CA GLN A 161 -3.95 -1.65 1.97
C GLN A 161 -3.32 -1.06 3.24
N ILE A 162 -4.06 -0.20 3.95
CA ILE A 162 -3.59 0.53 5.14
C ILE A 162 -2.99 -0.35 6.25
N SER A 163 -3.41 -1.62 6.35
CA SER A 163 -2.92 -2.56 7.34
C SER A 163 -1.78 -3.45 6.84
N SER A 164 -1.22 -3.16 5.66
CA SER A 164 -0.18 -3.95 5.04
C SER A 164 1.09 -3.98 5.91
N PRO A 165 1.69 -5.16 6.12
CA PRO A 165 2.97 -5.28 6.81
C PRO A 165 4.16 -4.77 5.99
N CYS A 166 3.94 -4.42 4.71
CA CYS A 166 4.95 -3.85 3.82
C CYS A 166 5.13 -2.34 3.99
N ILE A 167 4.17 -1.66 4.65
CA ILE A 167 4.22 -0.22 4.89
C ILE A 167 5.30 0.09 5.94
N ASP A 168 6.13 1.10 5.68
CA ASP A 168 7.23 1.56 6.54
C ASP A 168 8.22 0.45 6.92
N ALA A 169 8.34 -0.57 6.07
CA ALA A 169 9.09 -1.80 6.40
C ALA A 169 10.41 -1.95 5.62
N GLY A 170 10.64 -1.11 4.60
CA GLY A 170 11.87 -1.09 3.81
C GLY A 170 13.02 -0.34 4.50
N THR A 171 14.05 0.00 3.72
CA THR A 171 15.17 0.83 4.15
C THR A 171 15.46 1.94 3.14
N ALA A 172 15.71 3.17 3.62
CA ALA A 172 16.14 4.29 2.78
C ALA A 172 17.64 4.26 2.46
N PHE A 173 18.44 3.55 3.26
CA PHE A 173 19.89 3.48 3.08
C PHE A 173 20.43 2.10 3.46
N PHE A 174 21.25 1.51 2.60
CA PHE A 174 21.93 0.26 2.90
C PHE A 174 23.27 0.15 2.18
N GLU A 175 24.31 -0.20 2.94
CA GLU A 175 25.68 -0.39 2.46
C GLU A 175 26.16 -1.80 2.82
N LEU A 176 26.60 -2.57 1.82
CA LEU A 176 27.17 -3.90 1.98
C LEU A 176 28.57 -3.94 1.39
N ASP A 177 29.55 -4.40 2.16
CA ASP A 177 30.95 -4.54 1.71
C ASP A 177 31.55 -3.28 1.05
N SER A 178 31.17 -2.10 1.55
CA SER A 178 31.55 -0.77 1.00
C SER A 178 30.88 -0.41 -0.34
N GLU A 179 29.83 -1.13 -0.74
CA GLU A 179 28.95 -0.79 -1.87
C GLU A 179 27.60 -0.32 -1.34
N ILE A 180 27.19 0.88 -1.76
CA ILE A 180 25.86 1.42 -1.44
C ILE A 180 24.85 0.74 -2.35
N LEU A 181 24.00 -0.11 -1.77
CA LEU A 181 22.96 -0.85 -2.49
C LEU A 181 21.63 -0.08 -2.52
N VAL A 182 21.37 0.75 -1.51
CA VAL A 182 20.16 1.58 -1.42
C VAL A 182 20.56 2.96 -0.91
N ASP A 183 20.07 4.00 -1.60
CA ASP A 183 20.22 5.42 -1.27
C ASP A 183 18.99 6.15 -1.83
N ILE A 184 17.94 6.23 -1.00
CA ILE A 184 16.65 6.84 -1.33
C ILE A 184 16.52 8.12 -0.50
N ASP A 185 16.24 9.25 -1.16
CA ASP A 185 16.03 10.53 -0.47
C ASP A 185 14.73 10.50 0.35
N GLU A 186 14.71 11.16 1.51
CA GLU A 186 13.52 11.27 2.37
C GLU A 186 12.32 11.91 1.66
N SER A 187 12.52 12.62 0.53
CA SER A 187 11.45 13.16 -0.29
C SER A 187 10.84 12.17 -1.30
N GLU A 188 11.40 10.97 -1.44
CA GLU A 188 10.95 9.95 -2.40
C GLU A 188 10.00 8.90 -1.79
N TYR A 189 9.79 8.91 -0.48
CA TYR A 189 8.85 8.02 0.23
C TYR A 189 8.03 8.79 1.27
N SER A 190 6.96 8.15 1.73
CA SER A 190 6.11 8.66 2.81
C SER A 190 6.32 7.83 4.08
N GLY A 191 6.04 8.41 5.24
CA GLY A 191 6.13 7.71 6.52
C GLY A 191 7.54 7.69 7.12
N GLU A 192 7.84 6.65 7.87
CA GLU A 192 9.08 6.48 8.63
C GLU A 192 10.17 5.74 7.84
N ALA A 193 9.80 4.98 6.80
CA ALA A 193 10.72 4.30 5.90
C ALA A 193 10.05 4.01 4.55
N PRO A 194 10.82 3.76 3.46
CA PRO A 194 10.23 3.32 2.19
C PRO A 194 9.43 2.03 2.37
N ASP A 195 8.36 1.90 1.62
CA ASP A 195 7.57 0.70 1.59
C ASP A 195 8.26 -0.41 0.81
N MET A 196 7.98 -1.66 1.19
CA MET A 196 8.36 -2.78 0.36
C MET A 196 7.46 -2.86 -0.87
N GLY A 197 8.07 -3.04 -2.04
CA GLY A 197 7.39 -3.15 -3.32
C GLY A 197 7.62 -1.94 -4.20
N ALA A 198 6.99 -1.97 -5.37
CA ALA A 198 7.15 -0.97 -6.43
C ALA A 198 6.30 0.28 -6.29
N LEU A 199 5.32 0.25 -5.38
CA LEU A 199 4.34 1.31 -5.17
C LEU A 199 4.40 1.68 -3.70
N GLU A 200 4.74 2.94 -3.43
CA GLU A 200 4.61 3.53 -2.10
C GLU A 200 3.13 3.61 -1.72
N TYR A 201 2.84 3.26 -0.47
CA TYR A 201 1.55 3.51 0.12
C TYR A 201 1.38 5.01 0.30
N HIS A 202 0.30 5.48 -0.29
CA HIS A 202 -0.26 6.78 0.06
C HIS A 202 -1.58 6.48 0.74
N GLU A 203 -1.73 6.98 1.97
CA GLU A 203 -3.01 6.96 2.64
C GLU A 203 -3.97 7.75 1.75
N TRP A 204 -4.91 7.03 1.12
CA TRP A 204 -5.97 7.63 0.33
C TRP A 204 -6.87 8.37 1.30
N ASN A 205 -6.48 9.59 1.63
CA ASN A 205 -7.34 10.54 2.27
C ASN A 205 -8.44 10.86 1.27
N ILE A 206 -9.60 10.23 1.43
CA ILE A 206 -10.75 10.49 0.57
C ILE A 206 -10.99 12.00 0.57
N GLY A 207 -10.84 12.63 -0.59
CA GLY A 207 -10.92 14.07 -0.77
C GLY A 207 -9.59 14.84 -0.83
N ASP A 208 -8.44 14.18 -0.64
CA ASP A 208 -7.10 14.74 -0.92
C ASP A 208 -6.82 14.62 -2.42
N ILE A 209 -7.42 15.53 -3.17
CA ILE A 209 -7.37 15.56 -4.63
C ILE A 209 -6.00 16.03 -5.12
N ASN A 210 -5.32 16.90 -4.37
CA ASN A 210 -3.99 17.41 -4.73
C ASN A 210 -2.83 16.57 -4.22
N ILE A 211 -3.11 15.55 -3.41
CA ILE A 211 -2.14 14.56 -2.89
C ILE A 211 -1.06 15.28 -2.06
N ASP A 212 -1.47 16.29 -1.28
CA ASP A 212 -0.58 16.99 -0.35
C ASP A 212 -0.66 16.46 1.09
N GLY A 213 -1.49 15.44 1.31
CA GLY A 213 -1.74 14.79 2.59
C GLY A 213 -2.80 15.49 3.43
N VAL A 214 -3.39 16.60 2.97
CA VAL A 214 -4.32 17.43 3.75
C VAL A 214 -5.59 17.77 2.98
N VAL A 215 -6.73 17.20 3.39
CA VAL A 215 -8.04 17.51 2.79
C VAL A 215 -8.50 18.93 3.16
N ASN A 216 -8.41 19.88 2.23
CA ASN A 216 -8.73 21.28 2.42
C ASN A 216 -9.25 21.97 1.14
N VAL A 217 -9.31 23.32 1.14
CA VAL A 217 -9.83 24.08 -0.01
C VAL A 217 -8.98 23.96 -1.27
N LEU A 218 -7.69 23.60 -1.15
CA LEU A 218 -6.80 23.39 -2.28
C LEU A 218 -7.23 22.17 -3.12
N ASP A 219 -7.79 21.14 -2.50
CA ASP A 219 -8.37 19.98 -3.20
C ASP A 219 -9.56 20.37 -4.06
N ILE A 220 -10.42 21.25 -3.53
CA ILE A 220 -11.55 21.80 -4.29
C ILE A 220 -11.03 22.58 -5.51
N VAL A 221 -9.95 23.36 -5.35
CA VAL A 221 -9.38 24.12 -6.45
C VAL A 221 -8.88 23.19 -7.55
N GLN A 222 -8.25 22.07 -7.19
CA GLN A 222 -7.80 21.08 -8.17
C GLN A 222 -8.97 20.37 -8.86
N LEU A 223 -9.99 19.96 -8.10
CA LEU A 223 -11.19 19.33 -8.63
C LEU A 223 -11.93 20.26 -9.60
N VAL A 224 -12.03 21.56 -9.29
CA VAL A 224 -12.60 22.58 -10.18
C VAL A 224 -11.79 22.70 -11.47
N ASN A 225 -10.45 22.72 -11.38
CA ASN A 225 -9.60 22.79 -12.58
C ASN A 225 -9.81 21.57 -13.48
N LEU A 226 -9.98 20.38 -12.90
CA LEU A 226 -10.24 19.14 -13.63
C LEU A 226 -11.59 19.19 -14.37
N ILE A 227 -12.66 19.61 -13.67
CA ILE A 227 -14.00 19.80 -14.26
C ILE A 227 -13.96 20.82 -15.41
N LEU A 228 -13.26 21.94 -15.22
CA LEU A 228 -13.12 22.98 -16.25
C LEU A 228 -12.31 22.51 -17.46
N SER A 229 -11.38 21.57 -17.25
CA SER A 229 -10.56 20.97 -18.31
C SER A 229 -11.27 19.79 -18.99
N ASN A 230 -12.43 19.36 -18.45
CA ASN A 230 -13.18 18.19 -18.90
C ASN A 230 -12.31 16.93 -18.94
N GLU A 231 -11.44 16.79 -17.93
CA GLU A 231 -10.61 15.62 -17.69
C GLU A 231 -11.27 14.75 -16.62
N TYR A 232 -11.00 13.44 -16.66
CA TYR A 232 -11.51 12.49 -15.69
C TYR A 232 -10.34 11.89 -14.91
N GLN A 233 -10.47 11.86 -13.59
CA GLN A 233 -9.59 11.12 -12.71
C GLN A 233 -10.45 10.35 -11.71
N GLU A 234 -10.12 9.08 -11.50
CA GLU A 234 -10.91 8.17 -10.66
C GLU A 234 -10.95 8.62 -9.20
N ASN A 235 -9.86 9.20 -8.69
CA ASN A 235 -9.78 9.77 -7.33
C ASN A 235 -10.65 11.03 -7.13
N CYS A 236 -11.19 11.60 -8.20
CA CYS A 236 -12.01 12.80 -8.20
C CYS A 236 -13.51 12.51 -8.31
N ASP A 237 -13.90 11.27 -8.63
CA ASP A 237 -15.29 10.80 -8.67
C ASP A 237 -15.67 10.26 -7.29
N LEU A 238 -16.11 11.17 -6.41
CA LEU A 238 -16.34 10.86 -5.01
C LEU A 238 -17.70 10.17 -4.80
N ASN A 239 -18.61 10.23 -5.77
CA ASN A 239 -19.93 9.60 -5.70
C ASN A 239 -20.03 8.31 -6.51
N GLU A 240 -18.94 7.94 -7.21
CA GLU A 240 -18.79 6.73 -8.02
C GLU A 240 -19.85 6.62 -9.14
N ASP A 241 -20.22 7.75 -9.75
CA ASP A 241 -21.18 7.79 -10.86
C ASP A 241 -20.53 7.82 -12.26
N GLU A 242 -19.20 7.66 -12.32
CA GLU A 242 -18.34 7.75 -13.50
C GLU A 242 -18.32 9.17 -14.14
N ILE A 243 -18.76 10.21 -13.41
CA ILE A 243 -18.82 11.60 -13.90
C ILE A 243 -18.29 12.59 -12.86
N VAL A 244 -17.06 13.08 -13.05
CA VAL A 244 -16.52 14.18 -12.23
C VAL A 244 -17.24 15.50 -12.54
N ASN A 245 -18.02 16.00 -11.58
CA ASN A 245 -18.82 17.22 -11.69
C ASN A 245 -19.01 17.94 -10.34
N VAL A 246 -19.98 18.86 -10.28
CA VAL A 246 -20.25 19.64 -9.07
C VAL A 246 -20.75 18.80 -7.90
N LEU A 247 -21.30 17.61 -8.14
CA LEU A 247 -21.73 16.69 -7.10
C LEU A 247 -20.54 16.14 -6.30
N ASP A 248 -19.40 15.89 -6.95
CA ASP A 248 -18.15 15.50 -6.27
C ASP A 248 -17.61 16.63 -5.41
N ILE A 249 -17.66 17.87 -5.91
CA ILE A 249 -17.31 19.05 -5.09
C ILE A 249 -18.17 19.12 -3.83
N VAL A 250 -19.48 18.84 -3.93
CA VAL A 250 -20.37 18.87 -2.77
C VAL A 250 -19.96 17.80 -1.74
N GLN A 251 -19.56 16.61 -2.19
CA GLN A 251 -19.05 15.58 -1.28
C GLN A 251 -17.71 15.96 -0.67
N LEU A 252 -16.79 16.52 -1.45
CA LEU A 252 -15.51 17.02 -0.96
C LEU A 252 -15.70 18.11 0.11
N VAL A 253 -16.62 19.05 -0.13
CA VAL A 253 -17.01 20.06 0.86
C VAL A 253 -17.57 19.40 2.12
N ASN A 254 -18.42 18.38 1.99
CA ASN A 254 -18.92 17.64 3.15
C ASN A 254 -17.80 16.94 3.91
N ILE A 255 -16.81 16.37 3.23
CA ILE A 255 -15.64 15.75 3.86
C ILE A 255 -14.84 16.79 4.66
N ILE A 256 -14.56 17.96 4.06
CA ILE A 256 -13.83 19.06 4.72
C ILE A 256 -14.60 19.61 5.94
N LEU A 257 -15.92 19.71 5.84
CA LEU A 257 -16.77 20.24 6.91
C LEU A 257 -17.05 19.21 8.01
N ASN A 258 -17.10 17.91 7.68
CA ASN A 258 -17.38 16.84 8.64
C ASN A 258 -16.13 16.39 9.40
N SER A 259 -14.93 16.54 8.83
CA SER A 259 -13.65 16.27 9.52
C SER A 259 -13.30 17.31 10.58
N SER A 260 -13.99 18.45 10.61
CA SER A 260 -13.75 19.56 11.54
C SER A 260 -14.84 19.79 12.58
N ASN A 261 -15.94 19.00 12.60
CA ASN A 261 -17.03 19.17 13.56
C ASN A 261 -17.80 17.86 13.86
N GLN A 262 -17.15 16.89 14.49
CA GLN A 262 -17.89 16.03 15.42
C GLN A 262 -17.46 16.36 16.84
N LEU A 263 -18.26 17.22 17.49
CA LEU A 263 -18.36 17.18 18.93
C LEU A 263 -18.65 15.72 19.33
N SER A 264 -17.97 15.22 20.37
CA SER A 264 -18.26 13.90 20.94
C SER A 264 -19.77 13.74 21.19
N ASP A 265 -20.32 12.53 21.05
CA ASP A 265 -21.73 12.24 21.39
C ASP A 265 -22.09 12.72 22.81
N GLU A 266 -21.10 12.77 23.71
CA GLU A 266 -21.22 13.29 25.08
C GLU A 266 -21.60 14.78 25.14
N CYS A 267 -21.21 15.58 24.14
CA CYS A 267 -21.54 17.00 24.04
C CYS A 267 -23.02 17.26 23.70
N TYR A 268 -23.78 16.21 23.36
CA TYR A 268 -25.21 16.28 23.08
C TYR A 268 -26.08 15.76 24.23
N ILE A 269 -25.48 15.34 25.36
CA ILE A 269 -26.23 14.91 26.54
C ILE A 269 -26.87 16.12 27.22
N ILE A 270 -28.21 16.12 27.30
CA ILE A 270 -28.98 17.14 28.03
C ILE A 270 -29.24 16.62 29.45
N PRO A 271 -28.74 17.29 30.50
CA PRO A 271 -28.94 16.83 31.87
C PRO A 271 -30.38 17.02 32.34
N GLU A 272 -30.82 16.17 33.26
CA GLU A 272 -32.16 16.20 33.84
C GLU A 272 -32.11 16.15 35.37
N VAL A 273 -33.10 16.72 36.07
CA VAL A 273 -33.11 16.73 37.54
C VAL A 273 -33.35 15.33 38.12
N GLY A 274 -34.20 14.52 37.50
CA GLY A 274 -34.63 13.23 38.06
C GLY A 274 -35.55 13.36 39.30
N PRO A 275 -36.08 12.24 39.83
CA PRO A 275 -37.10 12.23 40.90
C PRO A 275 -36.55 12.37 42.33
N CYS A 276 -35.24 12.38 42.52
CA CYS A 276 -34.61 12.44 43.84
C CYS A 276 -34.45 13.88 44.33
N PHE A 277 -34.22 14.06 45.64
CA PHE A 277 -34.16 15.36 46.30
C PHE A 277 -32.73 15.77 46.69
N GLY A 278 -31.72 15.24 46.00
CA GLY A 278 -30.32 15.62 46.19
C GLY A 278 -29.96 16.94 45.51
N ILE A 279 -28.76 17.44 45.77
CA ILE A 279 -28.17 18.60 45.09
C ILE A 279 -26.82 18.12 44.56
N CYS A 280 -26.78 17.65 43.31
CA CYS A 280 -25.58 17.15 42.66
C CYS A 280 -25.28 17.98 41.41
N PRO A 281 -24.12 18.66 41.32
CA PRO A 281 -23.73 19.39 40.12
C PRO A 281 -23.30 18.43 39.00
N THR A 282 -23.69 18.76 37.77
CA THR A 282 -23.18 18.17 36.52
C THR A 282 -22.90 19.31 35.55
N TYR A 283 -22.01 19.07 34.59
CA TYR A 283 -21.69 20.04 33.53
C TYR A 283 -22.14 19.49 32.18
N TYR A 284 -22.57 20.36 31.27
CA TYR A 284 -23.00 19.97 29.92
C TYR A 284 -22.64 21.07 28.91
N TYR A 285 -22.49 20.69 27.65
CA TYR A 285 -22.23 21.65 26.57
C TYR A 285 -23.55 22.23 26.06
N ASN A 286 -23.73 23.53 26.21
CA ASN A 286 -24.94 24.22 25.78
C ASN A 286 -24.80 24.65 24.31
N GLN A 287 -25.43 23.87 23.43
CA GLN A 287 -25.47 24.08 21.98
C GLN A 287 -26.08 25.42 21.53
N SER A 288 -26.71 26.18 22.43
CA SER A 288 -27.25 27.52 22.12
C SER A 288 -26.30 28.65 22.48
N SER A 289 -25.44 28.45 23.48
CA SER A 289 -24.42 29.43 23.89
C SER A 289 -23.02 29.06 23.42
N ASP A 290 -22.83 27.85 22.88
CA ASP A 290 -21.55 27.25 22.50
C ASP A 290 -20.54 27.23 23.64
N GLN A 291 -21.00 26.93 24.86
CA GLN A 291 -20.18 26.94 26.07
C GLN A 291 -20.59 25.80 27.01
N CYS A 292 -19.63 25.32 27.81
CA CYS A 292 -19.93 24.46 28.95
C CYS A 292 -20.64 25.24 30.07
N GLU A 293 -21.70 24.65 30.62
CA GLU A 293 -22.54 25.25 31.67
C GLU A 293 -22.80 24.25 32.82
N GLU A 294 -23.05 24.77 34.02
CA GLU A 294 -23.39 23.97 35.21
C GLU A 294 -24.90 23.73 35.28
N PHE A 295 -25.29 22.50 35.63
CA PHE A 295 -26.66 22.10 35.92
C PHE A 295 -26.73 21.34 37.25
N ILE A 296 -27.84 21.48 37.99
CA ILE A 296 -28.05 20.78 39.26
C ILE A 296 -29.06 19.65 39.09
N THR A 297 -28.61 18.41 39.29
CA THR A 297 -29.47 17.22 39.34
C THR A 297 -29.92 16.92 40.76
N GLY A 298 -30.96 16.08 40.86
CA GLY A 298 -31.44 15.47 42.10
C GLY A 298 -30.56 14.33 42.63
N CYS A 299 -29.37 14.10 42.05
CA CYS A 299 -28.50 12.93 42.26
C CYS A 299 -29.07 11.58 41.76
N CYS A 300 -30.10 11.62 40.91
CA CYS A 300 -30.57 10.47 40.15
C CYS A 300 -31.22 10.89 38.82
N GLY A 301 -30.75 12.00 38.28
CA GLY A 301 -31.12 12.49 36.96
C GLY A 301 -30.10 12.05 35.90
N ILE A 302 -30.23 12.60 34.70
CA ILE A 302 -29.21 12.41 33.66
C ILE A 302 -28.08 13.39 33.94
N GLU A 303 -26.87 12.86 34.11
CA GLU A 303 -25.64 13.62 34.30
C GLU A 303 -24.80 13.50 33.02
N ALA A 304 -24.18 14.59 32.59
CA ALA A 304 -23.38 14.65 31.36
C ALA A 304 -21.88 14.54 31.68
N PHE A 305 -21.31 15.57 32.32
CA PHE A 305 -19.92 15.57 32.77
C PHE A 305 -19.81 15.76 34.28
N ASN A 306 -18.75 15.21 34.87
CA ASN A 306 -18.48 15.31 36.31
C ASN A 306 -17.77 16.62 36.67
N THR A 307 -17.00 17.18 35.75
CA THR A 307 -16.26 18.43 35.97
C THR A 307 -16.40 19.39 34.78
N PHE A 308 -16.31 20.68 35.06
CA PHE A 308 -16.34 21.71 34.03
C PHE A 308 -15.20 21.54 33.00
N GLN A 309 -13.99 21.22 33.47
CA GLN A 309 -12.83 21.02 32.62
C GLN A 309 -12.99 19.84 31.67
N GLU A 310 -13.65 18.76 32.11
CA GLU A 310 -13.96 17.60 31.28
C GLU A 310 -14.90 17.98 30.15
N CYS A 311 -15.95 18.76 30.43
CA CYS A 311 -16.83 19.30 29.40
C CYS A 311 -16.05 20.15 28.38
N GLN A 312 -15.20 21.08 28.84
CA GLN A 312 -14.45 21.96 27.93
C GLN A 312 -13.49 21.18 27.05
N ASN A 313 -12.71 20.26 27.63
CA ASN A 313 -11.74 19.47 26.87
C ASN A 313 -12.41 18.57 25.81
N THR A 314 -13.67 18.20 26.02
CA THR A 314 -14.41 17.31 25.13
C THR A 314 -15.21 18.07 24.08
N CYS A 315 -15.62 19.32 24.35
CA CYS A 315 -16.64 20.02 23.56
C CYS A 315 -16.27 21.45 23.11
N GLU A 316 -15.14 22.02 23.54
CA GLU A 316 -14.64 23.35 23.13
C GLU A 316 -13.26 23.26 22.47
#